data_AF-A0A6I4ILZ0-F1
#
_entry.id   AF-A0A6I4ILZ0-F1
#
_cell.length_a   1.000
_cell.length_b   1.000
_cell.length_c   1.000
_cell.angle_alpha   90.00
_cell.angle_beta   90.00
_cell.angle_gamma   90.00
#
_symmetry.space_group_name_H-M   'P 1'
#
loop_
_entity.id
_entity.type
_entity.pdbx_description
1 polymer ?
#
loop_
_entity_poly.entity_id
_entity_poly.type
_entity_poly.pdbx_seq_one_letter_code
_entity_poly.pdbx_strand_id
1 'polypeptide(L)'
;FDGKETIYNYDETDGNLVSSVEVASMHGQDLRDRIAPKDRIQKFLFDSMGRLEQRTAGYGYVEHDLEQQLVEEFAYDSNGNLIQAKNAESNLQWYYDAVGNVIREHHQDYKTKKTGVWKHSYDEINDRIKTVRPDGQKIDWLTYGSGHVHSLIVNGQDVVSFERDDLHREIARHYANGISQEQHYDTMGRLTQQNIVNGHEFGYPSNEQVSQTQNNAIQETQQLIQRLYQYDKTGQLTGINDTRRGNINYKYDPVGRLLEA
;
A
#
# COMPACT_ATOMS: atom_id res chain seq x y z
N PHE A 1 32.75 0.75 -2.86
CA PHE A 1 32.17 -0.43 -2.19
C PHE A 1 32.19 -0.14 -0.70
N ASP A 2 31.06 -0.24 -0.02
CA ASP A 2 30.88 0.15 1.39
C ASP A 2 31.37 -0.91 2.39
N GLY A 3 31.95 -2.01 1.90
CA GLY A 3 32.60 -3.04 2.71
C GLY A 3 31.65 -3.87 3.57
N LYS A 4 30.34 -3.86 3.26
CA LYS A 4 29.36 -4.68 3.97
C LYS A 4 29.45 -6.13 3.52
N GLU A 5 29.42 -7.02 4.50
CA GLU A 5 29.42 -8.47 4.31
C GLU A 5 28.18 -9.07 4.97
N THR A 6 27.57 -10.05 4.31
CA THR A 6 26.45 -10.82 4.86
C THR A 6 26.69 -12.30 4.63
N ILE A 7 26.70 -13.06 5.72
CA ILE A 7 26.94 -14.51 5.72
C ILE A 7 25.61 -15.22 5.91
N TYR A 8 25.33 -16.21 5.08
CA TYR A 8 24.11 -17.04 5.14
C TYR A 8 24.48 -18.48 5.45
N ASN A 9 23.81 -19.08 6.43
CA ASN A 9 23.98 -20.48 6.80
C ASN A 9 22.69 -21.24 6.52
N TYR A 10 22.81 -22.41 5.91
CA TYR A 10 21.69 -23.27 5.54
C TYR A 10 21.81 -24.62 6.23
N ASP A 11 20.68 -25.27 6.49
CA ASP A 11 20.64 -26.65 6.94
C ASP A 11 21.04 -27.57 5.77
N GLU A 12 21.97 -28.50 6.02
CA GLU A 12 22.54 -29.35 4.97
C GLU A 12 21.58 -30.44 4.48
N THR A 13 20.51 -30.73 5.24
CA THR A 13 19.59 -31.83 4.96
C THR A 13 18.38 -31.39 4.13
N ASP A 14 17.83 -30.20 4.42
CA ASP A 14 16.63 -29.68 3.74
C ASP A 14 16.90 -28.38 2.94
N GLY A 15 18.07 -27.77 3.10
CA GLY A 15 18.46 -26.55 2.39
C GLY A 15 17.81 -25.27 2.93
N ASN A 16 17.13 -25.32 4.07
CA ASN A 16 16.48 -24.15 4.67
C ASN A 16 17.50 -23.18 5.27
N LEU A 17 17.23 -21.87 5.18
CA LEU A 17 18.11 -20.83 5.72
C LEU A 17 18.06 -20.83 7.26
N VAL A 18 19.10 -21.28 7.95
CA VAL A 18 19.13 -21.33 9.42
C VAL A 18 19.47 -19.96 10.03
N SER A 19 20.39 -19.21 9.40
CA SER A 19 20.75 -17.88 9.90
C SER A 19 21.32 -16.96 8.84
N SER A 20 21.18 -15.64 9.08
CA SER A 20 21.87 -14.59 8.33
C SER A 20 22.61 -13.67 9.30
N VAL A 21 23.87 -13.36 9.00
CA VAL A 21 24.75 -12.53 9.82
C VAL A 21 25.21 -11.34 8.99
N GLU A 22 24.75 -10.13 9.32
CA GLU A 22 25.35 -8.90 8.78
C GLU A 22 26.53 -8.53 9.67
N VAL A 23 27.74 -8.69 9.12
CA VAL A 23 28.99 -8.50 9.84
C VAL A 23 29.18 -7.01 10.10
N ALA A 24 29.45 -6.66 11.35
CA ALA A 24 29.65 -5.28 11.71
C ALA A 24 30.94 -4.73 11.09
N SER A 25 30.83 -3.69 10.27
CA SER A 25 32.00 -3.10 9.60
C SER A 25 32.92 -2.42 10.63
N MET A 26 34.21 -2.79 10.59
CA MET A 26 35.27 -2.12 11.35
C MET A 26 35.75 -0.80 10.69
N HIS A 27 35.27 -0.49 9.47
CA HIS A 27 35.74 0.68 8.73
C HIS A 27 35.16 1.98 9.31
N GLY A 28 36.02 2.80 9.92
CA GLY A 28 35.69 4.14 10.40
C GLY A 28 35.38 4.30 11.89
N GLN A 29 35.61 3.28 12.73
CA GLN A 29 35.45 3.40 14.19
C GLN A 29 36.80 3.54 14.91
N ASP A 30 36.95 4.61 15.71
CA ASP A 30 38.13 4.84 16.57
C ASP A 30 38.05 3.91 17.79
N LEU A 31 38.70 2.74 17.71
CA LEU A 31 38.64 1.65 18.68
C LEU A 31 39.53 1.88 19.91
N ARG A 32 39.57 3.12 20.43
CA ARG A 32 40.45 3.44 21.56
C ARG A 32 39.89 3.02 22.93
N ASP A 33 38.61 2.66 23.06
CA ASP A 33 38.04 2.37 24.39
C ASP A 33 36.76 1.51 24.48
N ARG A 34 36.28 0.80 23.44
CA ARG A 34 34.94 0.15 23.52
C ARG A 34 34.86 -1.23 22.85
N ILE A 35 34.07 -2.08 23.51
CA ILE A 35 33.61 -3.44 23.17
C ILE A 35 33.59 -3.71 21.66
N ALA A 36 34.12 -4.87 21.23
CA ALA A 36 34.12 -5.27 19.82
C ALA A 36 32.74 -5.11 19.17
N PRO A 37 32.68 -4.68 17.90
CA PRO A 37 31.42 -4.42 17.22
C PRO A 37 30.62 -5.72 17.11
N LYS A 38 29.31 -5.64 17.38
CA LYS A 38 28.40 -6.80 17.39
C LYS A 38 27.70 -6.94 16.05
N ASP A 39 27.63 -8.16 15.55
CA ASP A 39 26.94 -8.46 14.30
C ASP A 39 25.44 -8.38 14.49
N ARG A 40 24.71 -8.05 13.42
CA ARG A 40 23.25 -8.21 13.40
C ARG A 40 22.94 -9.63 12.92
N ILE A 41 22.38 -10.44 13.81
CA ILE A 41 22.14 -11.86 13.56
C ILE A 41 20.64 -12.12 13.52
N GLN A 42 20.20 -12.88 12.51
CA GLN A 42 18.87 -13.46 12.43
C GLN A 42 18.97 -14.97 12.40
N LYS A 43 18.15 -15.65 13.20
CA LYS A 43 17.99 -17.10 13.25
C LYS A 43 16.56 -17.45 12.85
N PHE A 44 16.39 -18.51 12.08
CA PHE A 44 15.10 -18.94 11.55
C PHE A 44 14.85 -20.41 11.92
N LEU A 45 13.61 -20.71 12.27
CA LEU A 45 13.12 -22.07 12.44
C LEU A 45 11.98 -22.29 11.45
N PHE A 46 12.03 -23.43 10.76
CA PHE A 46 11.01 -23.82 9.80
C PHE A 46 10.30 -25.07 10.28
N ASP A 47 9.02 -25.19 9.95
CA ASP A 47 8.28 -26.41 10.16
C ASP A 47 8.65 -27.49 9.13
N SER A 48 8.11 -28.70 9.29
CA SER A 48 8.37 -29.83 8.39
C SER A 48 7.94 -29.61 6.92
N MET A 49 7.18 -28.54 6.63
CA MET A 49 6.77 -28.16 5.28
C MET A 49 7.64 -27.02 4.72
N GLY A 50 8.69 -26.61 5.43
CA GLY A 50 9.59 -25.53 5.01
C GLY A 50 8.99 -24.13 5.20
N ARG A 51 7.99 -23.97 6.07
CA ARG A 51 7.37 -22.66 6.38
C ARG A 51 7.97 -22.08 7.65
N LEU A 52 8.21 -20.77 7.67
CA LEU A 52 8.87 -20.09 8.79
C LEU A 52 8.00 -20.15 10.05
N GLU A 53 8.40 -20.91 11.06
CA GLU A 53 7.69 -21.03 12.35
C GLU A 53 8.17 -19.97 13.36
N GLN A 54 9.46 -19.63 13.33
CA GLN A 54 10.02 -18.62 14.23
C GLN A 54 11.17 -17.85 13.59
N ARG A 55 11.23 -16.55 13.86
CA ARG A 55 12.40 -15.70 13.60
C ARG A 55 12.88 -15.08 14.90
N THR A 56 14.18 -15.19 15.17
CA THR A 56 14.85 -14.48 16.26
C THR A 56 15.89 -13.54 15.69
N ALA A 57 15.77 -12.25 15.96
CA ALA A 57 16.73 -11.23 15.55
C ALA A 57 17.38 -10.56 16.77
N GLY A 58 18.65 -10.21 16.69
CA GLY A 58 19.34 -9.49 17.76
C GLY A 58 20.77 -9.12 17.39
N TYR A 59 21.52 -8.62 18.37
CA TYR A 59 22.93 -8.27 18.21
C TYR A 59 23.80 -9.21 19.02
N GLY A 60 24.91 -9.68 18.46
CA GLY A 60 25.82 -10.53 19.21
C GLY A 60 26.90 -11.14 18.35
N TYR A 61 27.35 -12.33 18.75
CA TYR A 61 28.32 -13.15 18.05
C TYR A 61 27.67 -14.50 17.72
N VAL A 62 28.08 -15.13 16.62
CA VAL A 62 27.41 -16.31 16.01
C VAL A 62 27.24 -17.51 16.98
N GLU A 63 28.06 -17.59 18.02
CA GLU A 63 28.04 -18.67 19.03
C GLU A 63 27.56 -18.25 20.43
N HIS A 64 27.09 -17.01 20.59
CA HIS A 64 26.65 -16.47 21.88
C HIS A 64 25.16 -16.16 21.86
N ASP A 65 24.58 -16.01 23.06
CA ASP A 65 23.23 -15.48 23.19
C ASP A 65 23.18 -14.07 22.61
N LEU A 66 22.15 -13.82 21.80
CA LEU A 66 21.93 -12.50 21.23
C LEU A 66 21.40 -11.57 22.31
N GLU A 67 21.85 -10.32 22.26
CA GLU A 67 21.28 -9.23 23.02
C GLU A 67 20.10 -8.61 22.26
N GLN A 68 19.14 -8.05 23.01
CA GLN A 68 17.96 -7.39 22.46
C GLN A 68 17.19 -8.30 21.49
N GLN A 69 16.96 -9.54 21.91
CA GLN A 69 16.26 -10.53 21.10
C GLN A 69 14.84 -10.08 20.80
N LEU A 70 14.53 -10.00 19.52
CA LEU A 70 13.19 -9.88 18.99
C LEU A 70 12.80 -11.25 18.45
N VAL A 71 11.84 -11.89 19.11
CA VAL A 71 11.29 -13.18 18.71
C VAL A 71 9.92 -12.95 18.09
N GLU A 72 9.75 -13.51 16.89
CA GLU A 72 8.48 -13.56 16.18
C GLU A 72 8.15 -15.03 15.90
N GLU A 73 6.92 -15.43 16.23
CA GLU A 73 6.43 -16.79 16.03
C GLU A 73 5.23 -16.75 15.06
N PHE A 74 5.15 -17.74 14.18
CA PHE A 74 4.15 -17.86 13.13
C PHE A 74 3.51 -19.25 13.19
N ALA A 75 2.21 -19.32 12.92
CA ALA A 75 1.50 -20.58 12.80
C ALA A 75 0.65 -20.59 11.54
N TYR A 76 0.51 -21.78 10.95
CA TYR A 76 -0.19 -21.99 9.70
C TYR A 76 -1.26 -23.08 9.84
N ASP A 77 -2.32 -22.99 9.05
CA ASP A 77 -3.26 -24.09 8.89
C ASP A 77 -2.70 -25.21 7.98
N SER A 78 -3.51 -26.27 7.78
CA SER A 78 -3.16 -27.39 6.90
C SER A 78 -3.08 -27.03 5.42
N ASN A 79 -3.66 -25.92 5.00
CA ASN A 79 -3.66 -25.43 3.63
C ASN A 79 -2.48 -24.47 3.35
N GLY A 80 -1.68 -24.15 4.38
CA GLY A 80 -0.56 -23.21 4.24
C GLY A 80 -0.89 -21.76 4.58
N ASN A 81 -2.12 -21.45 5.00
CA ASN A 81 -2.50 -20.09 5.32
C ASN A 81 -1.94 -19.69 6.69
N LEU A 82 -1.38 -18.48 6.80
CA LEU A 82 -0.92 -17.92 8.07
C LEU A 82 -2.12 -17.64 8.98
N ILE A 83 -2.22 -18.32 10.12
CA ILE A 83 -3.31 -18.16 11.09
C ILE A 83 -2.90 -17.39 12.34
N GLN A 84 -1.60 -17.27 12.60
CA GLN A 84 -1.08 -16.48 13.72
C GLN A 84 0.30 -15.89 13.41
N ALA A 85 0.53 -14.65 13.84
CA ALA A 85 1.86 -14.06 13.95
C ALA A 85 1.92 -13.27 15.26
N LYS A 86 2.88 -13.58 16.14
CA LYS A 86 2.99 -12.94 17.45
C LYS A 86 4.44 -12.61 17.78
N ASN A 87 4.62 -11.58 18.59
CA ASN A 87 5.90 -11.19 19.19
C ASN A 87 5.64 -10.65 20.61
N ALA A 88 6.64 -10.02 21.23
CA ALA A 88 6.51 -9.46 22.57
C ALA A 88 5.48 -8.31 22.68
N GLU A 89 5.12 -7.66 21.57
CA GLU A 89 4.27 -6.46 21.55
C GLU A 89 2.83 -6.77 21.13
N SER A 90 2.64 -7.77 20.26
CA SER A 90 1.36 -8.01 19.61
C SER A 90 1.13 -9.47 19.24
N ASN A 91 -0.13 -9.82 19.02
CA ASN A 91 -0.57 -11.10 18.50
C ASN A 91 -1.66 -10.88 17.45
N LEU A 92 -1.36 -11.28 16.22
CA LEU A 92 -2.24 -11.20 15.07
C LEU A 92 -2.77 -12.61 14.78
N GLN A 93 -4.08 -12.72 14.55
CA GLN A 93 -4.70 -13.98 14.15
C GLN A 93 -5.62 -13.76 12.96
N TRP A 94 -5.58 -14.67 11.99
CA TRP A 94 -6.43 -14.65 10.79
C TRP A 94 -7.34 -15.85 10.76
N TYR A 95 -8.57 -15.62 10.31
CA TYR A 95 -9.60 -16.64 10.19
C TYR A 95 -10.10 -16.64 8.75
N TYR A 96 -10.06 -17.82 8.14
CA TYR A 96 -10.37 -18.02 6.74
C TYR A 96 -11.72 -18.70 6.56
N ASP A 97 -12.39 -18.45 5.44
CA ASP A 97 -13.48 -19.30 4.97
C ASP A 97 -12.93 -20.56 4.26
N ALA A 98 -13.83 -21.40 3.74
CA ALA A 98 -13.46 -22.67 3.11
C ALA A 98 -12.66 -22.53 1.81
N VAL A 99 -12.71 -21.36 1.15
CA VAL A 99 -12.01 -21.09 -0.11
C VAL A 99 -10.74 -20.25 0.10
N GLY A 100 -10.39 -19.93 1.35
CA GLY A 100 -9.15 -19.25 1.71
C GLY A 100 -9.25 -17.72 1.81
N ASN A 101 -10.46 -17.16 1.85
CA ASN A 101 -10.62 -15.72 2.09
C ASN A 101 -10.51 -15.40 3.58
N VAL A 102 -9.75 -14.35 3.94
CA VAL A 102 -9.70 -13.85 5.31
C VAL A 102 -11.02 -13.17 5.67
N ILE A 103 -11.86 -13.83 6.46
CA ILE A 103 -13.15 -13.29 6.90
C ILE A 103 -13.06 -12.50 8.20
N ARG A 104 -11.99 -12.67 8.97
CA ARG A 104 -11.78 -11.98 10.24
C ARG A 104 -10.32 -11.94 10.65
N GLU A 105 -9.94 -10.83 11.28
CA GLU A 105 -8.61 -10.65 11.87
C GLU A 105 -8.73 -10.17 13.31
N HIS A 106 -7.91 -10.71 14.20
CA HIS A 106 -7.75 -10.22 15.57
C HIS A 106 -6.37 -9.60 15.71
N HIS A 107 -6.31 -8.32 16.06
CA HIS A 107 -5.07 -7.59 16.29
C HIS A 107 -4.99 -7.25 17.77
N GLN A 108 -4.29 -8.07 18.53
CA GLN A 108 -4.08 -7.86 19.96
C GLN A 108 -2.82 -7.06 20.20
N ASP A 109 -2.96 -5.95 20.94
CA ASP A 109 -1.85 -5.14 21.44
C ASP A 109 -1.68 -5.43 22.94
N TYR A 110 -0.52 -5.98 23.32
CA TYR A 110 -0.27 -6.40 24.70
C TYR A 110 -0.06 -5.21 25.65
N LYS A 111 0.48 -4.09 25.14
CA LYS A 111 0.70 -2.88 25.94
C LYS A 111 -0.62 -2.24 26.36
N THR A 112 -1.55 -2.11 25.43
CA THR A 112 -2.88 -1.52 25.68
C THR A 112 -3.90 -2.54 26.19
N LYS A 113 -3.59 -3.84 26.10
CA LYS A 113 -4.49 -4.96 26.42
C LYS A 113 -5.80 -4.90 25.65
N LYS A 114 -5.78 -4.36 24.44
CA LYS A 114 -6.94 -4.26 23.55
C LYS A 114 -6.77 -5.21 22.37
N THR A 115 -7.90 -5.72 21.89
CA THR A 115 -7.95 -6.48 20.65
C THR A 115 -8.87 -5.77 19.67
N GLY A 116 -8.30 -5.33 18.55
CA GLY A 116 -9.07 -4.86 17.42
C GLY A 116 -9.56 -6.05 16.59
N VAL A 117 -10.85 -6.09 16.24
CA VAL A 117 -11.40 -7.13 15.38
C VAL A 117 -11.82 -6.53 14.05
N TRP A 118 -11.23 -7.01 12.98
CA TRP A 118 -11.64 -6.70 11.60
C TRP A 118 -12.50 -7.84 11.08
N LYS A 119 -13.52 -7.52 10.28
CA LYS A 119 -14.37 -8.52 9.61
C LYS A 119 -14.49 -8.16 8.14
N HIS A 120 -14.40 -9.15 7.28
CA HIS A 120 -14.48 -8.95 5.83
C HIS A 120 -15.63 -9.77 5.26
N SER A 121 -16.18 -9.29 4.15
CA SER A 121 -17.17 -10.03 3.37
C SER A 121 -16.78 -9.97 1.91
N TYR A 122 -17.11 -11.04 1.21
CA TYR A 122 -16.73 -11.30 -0.17
C TYR A 122 -17.99 -11.58 -0.99
N ASP A 123 -17.93 -11.32 -2.28
CA ASP A 123 -18.98 -11.72 -3.23
C ASP A 123 -18.78 -13.17 -3.73
N GLU A 124 -19.64 -13.59 -4.66
CA GLU A 124 -19.65 -14.96 -5.20
C GLU A 124 -18.42 -15.31 -6.04
N ILE A 125 -17.62 -14.32 -6.44
CA ILE A 125 -16.39 -14.50 -7.23
C ILE A 125 -15.11 -14.26 -6.42
N ASN A 126 -15.23 -14.16 -5.08
CA ASN A 126 -14.15 -13.93 -4.11
C ASN A 126 -13.54 -12.52 -4.10
N ASP A 127 -14.26 -11.52 -4.59
CA ASP A 127 -13.84 -10.13 -4.41
C ASP A 127 -14.29 -9.60 -3.04
N ARG A 128 -13.38 -8.93 -2.32
CA ARG A 128 -13.70 -8.33 -1.01
C ARG A 128 -14.54 -7.07 -1.18
N ILE A 129 -15.83 -7.17 -0.88
CA ILE A 129 -16.79 -6.07 -1.03
C ILE A 129 -17.00 -5.25 0.24
N LYS A 130 -16.63 -5.75 1.42
CA LYS A 130 -16.89 -5.08 2.71
C LYS A 130 -15.83 -5.37 3.75
N THR A 131 -15.51 -4.36 4.55
CA THR A 131 -14.67 -4.44 5.75
C THR A 131 -15.32 -3.68 6.90
N VAL A 132 -15.51 -4.35 8.04
CA VAL A 132 -15.91 -3.72 9.30
C VAL A 132 -14.68 -3.59 10.18
N ARG A 133 -14.36 -2.35 10.56
CA ARG A 133 -13.24 -1.98 11.40
C ARG A 133 -13.53 -2.24 12.88
N PRO A 134 -12.49 -2.30 13.74
CA PRO A 134 -12.67 -2.45 15.19
C PRO A 134 -13.49 -1.35 15.86
N ASP A 135 -13.51 -0.15 15.27
CA ASP A 135 -14.31 1.00 15.73
C ASP A 135 -15.77 0.95 15.24
N GLY A 136 -16.15 -0.10 14.51
CA GLY A 136 -17.49 -0.29 13.95
C GLY A 136 -17.70 0.40 12.60
N GLN A 137 -16.72 1.17 12.09
CA GLN A 137 -16.83 1.78 10.77
C GLN A 137 -16.88 0.69 9.69
N LYS A 138 -17.76 0.90 8.71
CA LYS A 138 -17.94 0.01 7.57
C LYS A 138 -17.29 0.66 6.35
N ILE A 139 -16.49 -0.11 5.64
CA ILE A 139 -15.87 0.27 4.38
C ILE A 139 -16.38 -0.72 3.33
N ASP A 140 -17.14 -0.22 2.37
CA ASP A 140 -17.66 -1.01 1.26
C ASP A 140 -16.97 -0.60 -0.05
N TRP A 141 -16.69 -1.59 -0.88
CA TRP A 141 -16.14 -1.40 -2.21
C TRP A 141 -17.21 -1.81 -3.20
N LEU A 142 -17.62 -0.87 -4.04
CA LEU A 142 -18.45 -1.18 -5.19
C LEU A 142 -17.54 -1.40 -6.39
N THR A 143 -17.64 -2.56 -7.01
CA THR A 143 -16.90 -2.93 -8.22
C THR A 143 -17.87 -3.14 -9.38
N TYR A 144 -17.40 -2.99 -10.61
CA TYR A 144 -18.12 -3.42 -11.81
C TYR A 144 -17.23 -4.17 -12.78
N GLY A 145 -17.86 -4.96 -13.65
CA GLY A 145 -17.18 -5.70 -14.70
C GLY A 145 -16.11 -6.64 -14.12
N SER A 146 -14.89 -6.55 -14.64
CA SER A 146 -13.75 -7.39 -14.29
C SER A 146 -13.00 -6.94 -13.02
N GLY A 147 -13.70 -6.45 -11.99
CA GLY A 147 -13.10 -6.05 -10.71
C GLY A 147 -12.63 -4.59 -10.63
N HIS A 148 -13.11 -3.70 -11.51
CA HIS A 148 -12.78 -2.28 -11.41
C HIS A 148 -13.56 -1.60 -10.29
N VAL A 149 -12.86 -0.90 -9.40
CA VAL A 149 -13.49 -0.15 -8.30
C VAL A 149 -14.29 1.02 -8.86
N HIS A 150 -15.60 0.97 -8.69
CA HIS A 150 -16.53 2.06 -8.96
C HIS A 150 -16.54 3.09 -7.85
N SER A 151 -16.63 2.64 -6.60
CA SER A 151 -16.76 3.53 -5.46
C SER A 151 -16.22 2.92 -4.16
N LEU A 152 -15.73 3.80 -3.29
CA LEU A 152 -15.40 3.51 -1.90
C LEU A 152 -16.44 4.20 -1.00
N ILE A 153 -17.18 3.40 -0.26
CA ILE A 153 -18.24 3.84 0.63
C ILE A 153 -17.78 3.66 2.07
N VAL A 154 -17.93 4.69 2.90
CA VAL A 154 -17.66 4.62 4.34
C VAL A 154 -18.94 4.91 5.09
N ASN A 155 -19.37 3.95 5.92
CA ASN A 155 -20.62 4.03 6.69
C ASN A 155 -21.85 4.35 5.84
N GLY A 156 -21.92 3.80 4.62
CA GLY A 156 -23.03 4.04 3.69
C GLY A 156 -22.99 5.41 3.00
N GLN A 157 -21.87 6.14 3.08
CA GLN A 157 -21.64 7.37 2.33
C GLN A 157 -20.48 7.17 1.36
N ASP A 158 -20.71 7.40 0.08
CA ASP A 158 -19.64 7.39 -0.92
C ASP A 158 -18.60 8.47 -0.61
N VAL A 159 -17.34 8.07 -0.51
CA VAL A 159 -16.21 8.96 -0.19
C VAL A 159 -15.44 9.32 -1.45
N VAL A 160 -15.33 8.37 -2.37
CA VAL A 160 -14.73 8.56 -3.69
C VAL A 160 -15.34 7.60 -4.71
N SER A 161 -15.66 8.10 -5.90
CA SER A 161 -16.09 7.28 -7.04
C SER A 161 -15.26 7.56 -8.28
N PHE A 162 -15.29 6.62 -9.23
CA PHE A 162 -14.44 6.60 -10.42
C PHE A 162 -15.23 6.28 -11.68
N GLU A 163 -15.00 7.06 -12.71
CA GLU A 163 -15.46 6.80 -14.07
C GLU A 163 -14.28 6.39 -14.94
N ARG A 164 -14.54 5.49 -15.88
CA ARG A 164 -13.51 4.95 -16.78
C ARG A 164 -14.01 4.93 -18.20
N ASP A 165 -13.06 5.02 -19.13
CA ASP A 165 -13.32 4.76 -20.54
C ASP A 165 -13.35 3.26 -20.87
N ASP A 166 -13.60 2.93 -22.14
CA ASP A 166 -13.67 1.56 -22.65
C ASP A 166 -12.34 0.78 -22.54
N LEU A 167 -11.22 1.48 -22.33
CA LEU A 167 -9.91 0.89 -22.07
C LEU A 167 -9.63 0.75 -20.56
N HIS A 168 -10.64 1.00 -19.73
CA HIS A 168 -10.59 0.96 -18.27
C HIS A 168 -9.60 1.96 -17.65
N ARG A 169 -9.32 3.07 -18.34
CA ARG A 169 -8.53 4.18 -17.79
C ARG A 169 -9.45 5.13 -17.03
N GLU A 170 -9.01 5.60 -15.87
CA GLU A 170 -9.75 6.60 -15.08
C GLU A 170 -9.86 7.91 -15.87
N ILE A 171 -11.08 8.35 -16.16
CA ILE A 171 -11.34 9.64 -16.84
C ILE A 171 -11.97 10.65 -15.90
N ALA A 172 -12.63 10.20 -14.83
CA ALA A 172 -13.13 11.06 -13.77
C ALA A 172 -13.01 10.40 -12.41
N ARG A 173 -12.83 11.25 -11.39
CA ARG A 173 -12.89 10.87 -9.99
C ARG A 173 -13.62 11.93 -9.20
N HIS A 174 -14.62 11.51 -8.45
CA HIS A 174 -15.44 12.40 -7.61
C HIS A 174 -15.10 12.17 -6.15
N TYR A 175 -14.93 13.25 -5.39
CA TYR A 175 -14.66 13.20 -3.97
C TYR A 175 -15.90 13.70 -3.19
N ALA A 176 -16.13 13.15 -2.00
CA ALA A 176 -17.25 13.56 -1.14
C ALA A 176 -17.28 15.04 -0.74
N ASN A 177 -16.19 15.78 -0.94
CA ASN A 177 -16.15 17.22 -0.69
C ASN A 177 -16.62 18.06 -1.90
N GLY A 178 -17.19 17.43 -2.94
CA GLY A 178 -17.70 18.11 -4.13
C GLY A 178 -16.63 18.45 -5.19
N ILE A 179 -15.36 18.14 -4.91
CA ILE A 179 -14.28 18.27 -5.89
C ILE A 179 -14.31 17.06 -6.81
N SER A 180 -14.05 17.30 -8.10
CA SER A 180 -13.78 16.22 -9.05
C SER A 180 -12.48 16.46 -9.79
N GLN A 181 -11.88 15.37 -10.23
CA GLN A 181 -10.71 15.37 -11.10
C GLN A 181 -11.11 14.72 -12.42
N GLU A 182 -10.81 15.38 -13.53
CA GLU A 182 -11.03 14.85 -14.88
C GLU A 182 -9.68 14.66 -15.59
N GLN A 183 -9.58 13.60 -16.38
CA GLN A 183 -8.38 13.22 -17.10
C GLN A 183 -8.69 12.92 -18.56
N HIS A 184 -7.82 13.42 -19.45
CA HIS A 184 -7.89 13.13 -20.88
C HIS A 184 -6.58 12.51 -21.34
N TYR A 185 -6.70 11.58 -22.27
CA TYR A 185 -5.58 10.85 -22.83
C TYR A 185 -5.55 11.01 -24.34
N ASP A 186 -4.35 10.97 -24.91
CA ASP A 186 -4.21 10.79 -26.35
C ASP A 186 -4.43 9.33 -26.78
N THR A 187 -4.37 9.10 -28.09
CA THR A 187 -4.52 7.77 -28.69
C THR A 187 -3.40 6.79 -28.33
N MET A 188 -2.27 7.28 -27.81
CA MET A 188 -1.16 6.47 -27.30
C MET A 188 -1.30 6.19 -25.79
N GLY A 189 -2.36 6.69 -25.14
CA GLY A 189 -2.62 6.50 -23.72
C GLY A 189 -1.84 7.42 -22.80
N ARG A 190 -1.24 8.50 -23.32
CA ARG A 190 -0.53 9.50 -22.52
C ARG A 190 -1.51 10.56 -22.04
N LEU A 191 -1.38 10.96 -20.77
CA LEU A 191 -2.23 11.99 -20.16
C LEU A 191 -1.96 13.34 -20.84
N THR A 192 -2.95 13.95 -21.47
CA THR A 192 -2.82 15.26 -22.14
C THR A 192 -3.38 16.40 -21.30
N GLN A 193 -4.36 16.12 -20.45
CA GLN A 193 -5.02 17.13 -19.63
C GLN A 193 -5.49 16.54 -18.30
N GLN A 194 -5.33 17.33 -17.25
CA GLN A 194 -5.92 17.08 -15.93
C GLN A 194 -6.62 18.35 -15.45
N ASN A 195 -7.91 18.25 -15.14
CA ASN A 195 -8.68 19.34 -14.54
C ASN A 195 -9.07 18.98 -13.11
N ILE A 196 -9.05 19.96 -12.22
CA ILE A 196 -9.72 19.91 -10.92
C ILE A 196 -10.91 20.86 -11.02
N VAL A 197 -12.11 20.35 -10.78
CA VAL A 197 -13.36 21.09 -10.89
C VAL A 197 -14.13 21.04 -9.57
N ASN A 198 -14.95 22.06 -9.33
CA ASN A 198 -15.93 22.09 -8.25
C ASN A 198 -17.35 22.10 -8.81
N GLY A 199 -18.28 21.47 -8.10
CA GLY A 199 -19.70 21.44 -8.47
C GLY A 199 -19.97 20.48 -9.62
N HIS A 200 -19.43 19.26 -9.56
CA HIS A 200 -19.79 18.22 -10.54
C HIS A 200 -21.12 17.56 -10.18
N GLU A 201 -21.95 17.26 -11.18
CA GLU A 201 -23.33 16.73 -11.09
C GLU A 201 -23.44 15.39 -10.32
N PHE A 202 -22.32 14.68 -10.20
CA PHE A 202 -22.20 13.42 -9.44
C PHE A 202 -21.61 13.60 -8.03
N GLY A 203 -21.41 14.84 -7.58
CA GLY A 203 -21.00 15.15 -6.21
C GLY A 203 -22.15 14.88 -5.25
N TYR A 204 -21.96 13.90 -4.35
CA TYR A 204 -22.94 13.56 -3.33
C TYR A 204 -23.37 14.82 -2.56
N PRO A 205 -24.68 15.07 -2.39
CA PRO A 205 -25.16 16.25 -1.68
C PRO A 205 -24.56 16.25 -0.28
N SER A 206 -23.83 17.32 0.05
CA SER A 206 -23.40 17.54 1.43
C SER A 206 -24.64 17.67 2.31
N ASN A 207 -24.62 17.05 3.48
CA ASN A 207 -25.74 16.98 4.44
C ASN A 207 -26.19 18.35 5.01
N GLU A 208 -25.80 19.47 4.41
CA GLU A 208 -26.18 20.81 4.87
C GLU A 208 -27.26 21.49 4.01
N GLN A 209 -27.71 20.92 2.88
CA GLN A 209 -28.82 21.51 2.12
C GLN A 209 -29.79 20.48 1.54
N VAL A 210 -30.50 19.77 2.42
CA VAL A 210 -31.79 19.16 2.06
C VAL A 210 -32.85 20.26 2.05
N SER A 211 -32.90 21.06 1.00
CA SER A 211 -34.08 21.86 0.62
C SER A 211 -33.84 22.55 -0.72
N GLN A 212 -34.03 21.81 -1.81
CA GLN A 212 -34.86 22.22 -2.95
C GLN A 212 -34.72 21.20 -4.07
N THR A 213 -35.82 20.50 -4.36
CA THR A 213 -36.07 19.85 -5.64
C THR A 213 -36.06 20.92 -6.75
N GLN A 214 -34.89 21.17 -7.32
CA GLN A 214 -34.73 21.68 -8.67
C GLN A 214 -33.81 20.72 -9.40
N ASN A 215 -34.05 20.53 -10.71
CA ASN A 215 -33.27 19.65 -11.58
C ASN A 215 -31.77 19.72 -11.23
N ASN A 216 -31.15 18.60 -10.84
CA ASN A 216 -29.74 18.52 -10.40
C ASN A 216 -28.72 18.74 -11.53
N ALA A 217 -29.07 19.45 -12.60
CA ALA A 217 -28.08 19.96 -13.53
C ALA A 217 -27.41 21.17 -12.87
N ILE A 218 -26.19 20.99 -12.37
CA ILE A 218 -25.40 22.10 -11.82
C ILE A 218 -25.16 23.09 -12.95
N GLN A 219 -25.61 24.34 -12.76
CA GLN A 219 -25.60 25.35 -13.82
C GLN A 219 -24.19 25.85 -14.18
N GLU A 220 -23.18 25.67 -13.32
CA GLU A 220 -21.79 26.07 -13.62
C GLU A 220 -20.76 25.17 -12.92
N THR A 221 -20.05 24.34 -13.69
CA THR A 221 -18.85 23.63 -13.25
C THR A 221 -17.67 24.63 -13.21
N GLN A 222 -17.11 24.93 -12.04
CA GLN A 222 -15.97 25.84 -11.95
C GLN A 222 -14.65 25.07 -12.04
N GLN A 223 -13.86 25.32 -13.09
CA GLN A 223 -12.51 24.80 -13.19
C GLN A 223 -11.58 25.51 -12.19
N LEU A 224 -11.06 24.78 -11.20
CA LEU A 224 -10.17 25.29 -10.17
C LEU A 224 -8.71 25.25 -10.59
N ILE A 225 -8.27 24.11 -11.15
CA ILE A 225 -6.89 23.89 -11.58
C ILE A 225 -6.92 23.16 -12.92
N GLN A 226 -6.04 23.55 -13.83
CA GLN A 226 -5.80 22.79 -15.04
C GLN A 226 -4.31 22.56 -15.23
N ARG A 227 -4.01 21.37 -15.73
CA ARG A 227 -2.69 20.95 -16.11
C ARG A 227 -2.72 20.37 -17.51
N LEU A 228 -1.97 20.97 -18.44
CA LEU A 228 -1.84 20.50 -19.82
C LEU A 228 -0.46 19.92 -20.03
N TYR A 229 -0.41 18.70 -20.54
CA TYR A 229 0.81 17.95 -20.77
C TYR A 229 1.13 17.95 -22.26
N GLN A 230 2.38 18.19 -22.57
CA GLN A 230 2.88 18.28 -23.94
C GLN A 230 3.98 17.25 -24.13
N TYR A 231 3.94 16.56 -25.27
CA TYR A 231 4.90 15.53 -25.61
C TYR A 231 5.51 15.80 -26.97
N ASP A 232 6.77 15.40 -27.14
CA ASP A 232 7.37 15.33 -28.46
C ASP A 232 6.91 14.09 -29.26
N LYS A 233 7.38 14.01 -30.49
CA LYS A 233 7.07 12.90 -31.42
C LYS A 233 7.61 11.54 -30.97
N THR A 234 8.58 11.52 -30.05
CA THR A 234 9.19 10.30 -29.51
C THR A 234 8.52 9.80 -28.25
N GLY A 235 7.60 10.56 -27.67
CA GLY A 235 6.92 10.17 -26.42
C GLY A 235 7.35 10.97 -25.20
N GLN A 236 8.38 11.80 -25.29
CA GLN A 236 8.97 12.45 -24.12
C GLN A 236 8.15 13.66 -23.71
N LEU A 237 7.91 13.82 -22.40
CA LEU A 237 7.16 14.93 -21.84
C LEU A 237 7.99 16.21 -21.95
N THR A 238 7.59 17.15 -22.80
CA THR A 238 8.35 18.40 -23.03
C THR A 238 7.85 19.57 -22.21
N GLY A 239 6.61 19.51 -21.71
CA GLY A 239 6.03 20.63 -20.99
C GLY A 239 4.82 20.28 -20.15
N ILE A 240 4.65 21.01 -19.06
CA ILE A 240 3.47 21.02 -18.21
C ILE A 240 3.05 22.48 -18.04
N ASN A 241 1.87 22.85 -18.56
CA ASN A 241 1.26 24.14 -18.25
C ASN A 241 0.30 23.95 -17.07
N ASP A 242 0.62 24.52 -15.90
CA ASP A 242 -0.16 24.37 -14.67
C ASP A 242 -0.69 25.73 -14.20
N THR A 243 -2.01 25.88 -14.09
CA THR A 243 -2.65 27.16 -13.71
C THR A 243 -2.36 27.59 -12.26
N ARG A 244 -1.86 26.68 -11.42
CA ARG A 244 -1.57 26.92 -10.00
C ARG A 244 -0.07 27.05 -9.72
N ARG A 245 0.77 26.22 -10.35
CA ARG A 245 2.23 26.17 -10.09
C ARG A 245 3.07 26.87 -11.16
N GLY A 246 2.46 27.33 -12.24
CA GLY A 246 3.19 27.86 -13.40
C GLY A 246 3.73 26.74 -14.29
N ASN A 247 4.37 27.13 -15.38
CA ASN A 247 4.77 26.19 -16.43
C ASN A 247 6.14 25.58 -16.13
N ILE A 248 6.29 24.29 -16.45
CA ILE A 248 7.55 23.54 -16.36
C ILE A 248 7.88 23.03 -17.76
N ASN A 249 9.12 23.17 -18.19
CA ASN A 249 9.59 22.67 -19.49
C ASN A 249 10.71 21.67 -19.27
N TYR A 250 10.73 20.62 -20.08
CA TYR A 250 11.74 19.58 -20.02
C TYR A 250 12.51 19.52 -21.34
N LYS A 251 13.81 19.25 -21.24
CA LYS A 251 14.66 18.97 -22.39
C LYS A 251 15.41 17.67 -22.18
N TYR A 252 15.63 16.97 -23.27
CA TYR A 252 16.33 15.69 -23.27
C TYR A 252 17.41 15.67 -24.33
N ASP A 253 18.42 14.84 -24.11
CA ASP A 253 19.41 14.54 -25.13
C ASP A 253 18.89 13.45 -26.11
N PRO A 254 19.64 13.15 -27.20
CA PRO A 254 19.19 12.17 -28.20
C PRO A 254 19.00 10.74 -27.70
N VAL A 255 19.50 10.39 -26.52
CA VAL A 255 19.32 9.06 -25.91
C VAL A 255 18.30 9.07 -24.76
N GLY A 256 17.55 10.16 -24.59
CA GLY A 256 16.43 10.27 -23.66
C GLY A 256 16.82 10.65 -22.22
N ARG A 257 18.04 11.16 -22.01
CA ARG A 257 18.46 11.63 -20.68
C ARG A 257 18.00 13.07 -20.47
N LEU A 258 17.44 13.34 -19.29
CA LEU A 258 16.97 14.67 -18.88
C LEU A 258 18.14 15.67 -18.79
N LEU A 259 18.01 16.81 -19.46
CA LEU A 259 18.96 17.91 -19.47
C LEU A 259 18.51 19.11 -18.64
N GLU A 260 17.19 19.38 -18.59
CA GLU A 260 16.60 20.55 -17.93
C GLU A 260 15.20 20.22 -17.38
N ALA A 261 14.86 20.80 -16.22
CA ALA A 261 13.54 20.74 -15.56
C ALA A 261 13.28 22.01 -14.74
#